data_AF-A0A098PYY5-F1
#
_entry.id   AF-A0A098PYY5-F1
#
_cell.length_a   1.000
_cell.length_b   1.000
_cell.length_c   1.000
_cell.angle_alpha   90.00
_cell.angle_beta   90.00
_cell.angle_gamma   90.00
#
_symmetry.space_group_name_H-M   'P 1'
#
loop_
_entity.id
_entity.type
_entity.pdbx_description
1 polymer ?
#
loop_
_entity_poly.entity_id
_entity_poly.type
_entity_poly.pdbx_seq_one_letter_code
_entity_poly.pdbx_strand_id
1 'polypeptide(L)'
;MGRPPKIQAEHEAILVEIVESDPTARIEEVRLEFFRRCNVKVHDQTLASTLKRLRIERMPSHEVVTIEKAETDVPRYGYTDAHCRQTPEQTSPSCLTDAEWELVRDISENEGGRGLPPRISRRVLVDACCYVVRSV
;
A
#
# COMPACT_ATOMS: atom_id res chain seq x y z
N MET A 1 4.74 44.98 -11.12
CA MET A 1 5.02 44.52 -12.51
C MET A 1 5.91 43.30 -12.43
N GLY A 2 5.32 42.10 -12.52
CA GLY A 2 6.03 40.83 -12.34
C GLY A 2 6.72 40.35 -13.61
N ARG A 3 7.80 39.56 -13.45
CA ARG A 3 8.52 38.90 -14.55
C ARG A 3 7.53 38.10 -15.42
N PRO A 4 7.58 38.22 -16.75
CA PRO A 4 6.70 37.44 -17.62
C PRO A 4 6.90 35.93 -17.35
N PRO A 5 5.80 35.16 -17.29
CA PRO A 5 5.90 33.72 -17.04
C PRO A 5 6.70 33.06 -18.18
N LYS A 6 7.58 32.11 -17.82
CA LYS A 6 8.37 31.35 -18.80
C LYS A 6 7.51 30.49 -19.72
N ILE A 7 6.30 30.15 -19.28
CA ILE A 7 5.32 29.41 -20.07
C ILE A 7 4.35 30.44 -20.63
N GLN A 8 4.25 30.49 -21.96
CA GLN A 8 3.35 31.36 -22.71
C GLN A 8 2.12 30.55 -23.14
N ALA A 9 1.06 31.21 -23.61
CA ALA A 9 -0.19 30.53 -24.00
C ALA A 9 0.02 29.42 -25.04
N GLU A 10 0.96 29.61 -25.98
CA GLU A 10 1.34 28.59 -26.98
C GLU A 10 1.93 27.33 -26.33
N HIS A 11 2.73 27.52 -25.28
CA HIS A 11 3.30 26.41 -24.51
C HIS A 11 2.26 25.69 -23.65
N GLU A 12 1.20 26.38 -23.22
CA GLU A 12 0.10 25.77 -22.45
C GLU A 12 -0.67 24.76 -23.31
N ALA A 13 -0.95 25.08 -24.58
CA ALA A 13 -1.64 24.17 -25.50
C ALA A 13 -0.84 22.87 -25.72
N ILE A 14 0.48 22.98 -25.92
CA ILE A 14 1.37 21.82 -26.09
C ILE A 14 1.43 20.98 -24.81
N LEU A 15 1.41 21.62 -23.64
CA LEU A 15 1.40 20.92 -22.36
C LEU A 15 0.10 20.10 -22.17
N VAL A 16 -1.05 20.65 -22.57
CA VAL A 16 -2.32 19.92 -22.55
C VAL A 16 -2.27 18.72 -23.49
N GLU A 17 -1.78 18.90 -24.73
CA GLU A 17 -1.66 17.82 -25.71
C GLU A 17 -0.77 16.65 -25.20
N ILE A 18 0.34 16.97 -24.52
CA ILE A 18 1.22 15.96 -23.92
C ILE A 18 0.48 15.16 -22.82
N VAL A 19 -0.31 15.84 -21.99
CA VAL A 19 -1.06 15.16 -20.91
C VAL A 19 -2.25 14.38 -21.45
N GLU A 20 -2.91 14.86 -22.52
CA GLU A 20 -4.01 14.15 -23.17
C GLU A 20 -3.53 12.88 -23.90
N SER A 21 -2.32 12.92 -24.47
CA SER A 21 -1.73 11.76 -25.16
C SER A 21 -1.22 10.66 -24.21
N ASP A 22 -0.73 11.03 -23.02
CA ASP A 22 -0.45 10.09 -21.93
C ASP A 22 -0.91 10.64 -20.57
N PRO A 23 -2.17 10.37 -20.17
CA PRO A 23 -2.71 10.81 -18.88
C PRO A 23 -2.03 10.16 -17.66
N THR A 24 -1.26 9.09 -17.86
CA THR A 24 -0.62 8.34 -16.78
C THR A 24 0.83 8.77 -16.51
N ALA A 25 1.44 9.48 -17.47
CA ALA A 25 2.79 10.00 -17.41
C ALA A 25 3.09 10.74 -16.11
N ARG A 26 4.27 10.53 -15.54
CA ARG A 26 4.78 11.25 -14.37
C ARG A 26 5.17 12.67 -14.76
N ILE A 27 5.17 13.58 -13.78
CA ILE A 27 5.51 14.99 -14.02
C ILE A 27 6.91 15.18 -14.64
N GLU A 28 7.85 14.28 -14.34
CA GLU A 28 9.20 14.26 -14.92
C GLU A 28 9.20 13.88 -16.40
N GLU A 29 8.34 12.94 -16.79
CA GLU A 29 8.16 12.50 -18.17
C GLU A 29 7.48 13.60 -18.99
N VAL A 30 6.44 14.21 -18.42
CA VAL A 30 5.79 15.41 -19.00
C VAL A 30 6.79 16.55 -19.16
N ARG A 31 7.68 16.77 -18.19
CA ARG A 31 8.75 17.78 -18.29
C ARG A 31 9.73 17.46 -19.41
N LEU A 32 10.13 16.21 -19.55
CA LEU A 32 11.07 15.78 -20.59
C LEU A 32 10.46 15.96 -21.97
N GLU A 33 9.21 15.54 -22.17
CA GLU A 33 8.49 15.71 -23.43
C GLU A 33 8.21 17.18 -23.75
N PHE A 34 7.86 17.98 -22.74
CA PHE A 34 7.71 19.42 -22.91
C PHE A 34 9.03 20.09 -23.31
N PHE A 35 10.16 19.69 -22.72
CA PHE A 35 11.48 20.17 -23.12
C PHE A 35 11.82 19.73 -24.56
N ARG A 36 11.49 18.51 -24.96
CA ARG A 36 11.70 18.03 -26.33
C ARG A 36 10.92 18.83 -27.36
N ARG A 37 9.66 19.16 -27.09
CA ARG A 37 8.78 19.87 -28.04
C ARG A 37 9.00 21.39 -28.06
N CYS A 38 9.18 22.01 -26.90
CA CYS A 38 9.25 23.48 -26.79
C CYS A 38 10.69 24.00 -26.61
N ASN A 39 11.67 23.14 -26.32
CA ASN A 39 13.05 23.51 -25.96
C ASN A 39 13.15 24.50 -24.77
N VAL A 40 12.13 24.56 -23.92
CA VAL A 40 12.08 25.44 -22.74
C VAL A 40 12.35 24.64 -21.48
N LYS A 41 13.44 24.98 -20.77
CA LYS A 41 13.76 24.36 -19.48
C LYS A 41 12.92 24.99 -18.35
N VAL A 42 11.96 24.21 -17.85
CA VAL A 42 11.09 24.54 -16.72
C VAL A 42 11.30 23.56 -15.57
N HIS A 43 11.02 24.02 -14.34
CA HIS A 43 11.06 23.17 -13.14
C HIS A 43 9.72 22.44 -12.97
N ASP A 44 9.72 21.27 -12.32
CA ASP A 44 8.52 20.46 -12.09
C ASP A 44 7.41 21.25 -11.38
N GLN A 45 7.78 22.09 -10.42
CA GLN A 45 6.83 22.96 -9.71
C GLN A 45 6.14 23.99 -10.63
N THR A 46 6.82 24.48 -11.67
CA THR A 46 6.25 25.42 -12.65
C THR A 46 5.27 24.72 -13.59
N LEU A 47 5.56 23.46 -13.96
CA LEU A 47 4.63 22.62 -14.70
C LEU A 47 3.40 22.29 -13.86
N ALA A 48 3.59 21.84 -12.62
CA ALA A 48 2.50 21.51 -11.70
C ALA A 48 1.58 22.71 -11.43
N SER A 49 2.12 23.91 -11.21
CA SER A 49 1.31 25.12 -11.00
C SER A 49 0.54 25.53 -12.26
N THR A 50 1.11 25.32 -13.44
CA THR A 50 0.47 25.60 -14.73
C THR A 50 -0.66 24.60 -15.01
N LEU A 51 -0.43 23.30 -14.81
CA LEU A 51 -1.45 22.26 -14.93
C LEU A 51 -2.62 22.51 -13.98
N LYS A 52 -2.33 22.87 -12.72
CA LYS A 52 -3.36 23.24 -11.75
C LYS A 52 -4.17 24.46 -12.18
N ARG A 53 -3.53 25.48 -12.76
CA ARG A 53 -4.22 26.64 -13.34
C ARG A 53 -5.13 26.25 -14.51
N LEU A 54 -4.71 25.27 -15.30
CA LEU A 54 -5.49 24.68 -16.40
C LEU A 54 -6.57 23.68 -15.91
N ARG A 55 -6.78 23.55 -14.60
CA ARG A 55 -7.73 22.59 -13.99
C ARG A 55 -7.41 21.13 -14.28
N ILE A 56 -6.16 20.81 -14.61
CA ILE A 56 -5.67 19.45 -14.79
C ILE A 56 -5.05 19.00 -13.47
N GLU A 57 -5.71 18.07 -12.79
CA GLU A 57 -5.29 17.52 -11.51
C GLU A 57 -5.09 16.01 -11.61
N ARG A 58 -4.03 15.51 -10.98
CA ARG A 58 -3.75 14.07 -10.92
C ARG A 58 -4.60 13.46 -9.82
N MET A 59 -5.52 12.57 -10.18
CA MET A 59 -6.31 11.82 -9.21
C MET A 59 -5.56 10.55 -8.77
N PRO A 60 -5.62 10.18 -7.49
CA PRO A 60 -5.00 8.96 -7.00
C PRO A 60 -5.72 7.72 -7.55
N SER A 61 -4.96 6.69 -7.92
CA SER A 61 -5.46 5.50 -8.62
C SER A 61 -6.61 4.76 -7.93
N HIS A 62 -6.71 4.84 -6.59
CA HIS A 62 -7.75 4.18 -5.81
C HIS A 62 -9.12 4.88 -5.90
N GLU A 63 -9.14 6.13 -6.38
CA GLU A 63 -10.36 6.94 -6.49
C GLU A 63 -10.98 6.85 -7.89
N VAL A 64 -10.17 6.48 -8.90
CA VAL A 64 -10.58 6.42 -10.31
C VAL A 64 -10.71 5.00 -10.85
N VAL A 65 -9.96 4.04 -10.28
CA VAL A 65 -9.98 2.64 -10.74
C VAL A 65 -10.34 1.74 -9.56
N THR A 66 -11.54 1.17 -9.59
CA THR A 66 -11.86 -0.03 -8.81
C THR A 66 -11.09 -1.18 -9.42
N ILE A 67 -9.86 -1.40 -8.93
CA ILE A 67 -9.12 -2.61 -9.27
C ILE A 67 -9.80 -3.71 -8.45
N GLU A 68 -10.70 -4.47 -9.08
CA GLU A 68 -11.10 -5.77 -8.54
C GLU A 68 -9.81 -6.58 -8.42
N LYS A 69 -9.35 -6.73 -7.18
CA LYS A 69 -8.22 -7.59 -6.86
C LYS A 69 -8.62 -8.98 -7.32
N ALA A 70 -8.12 -9.40 -8.48
CA ALA A 70 -8.25 -10.78 -8.92
C ALA A 70 -7.77 -11.65 -7.76
N GLU A 71 -8.70 -12.40 -7.17
CA GLU A 71 -8.38 -13.37 -6.13
C GLU A 71 -7.31 -14.26 -6.75
N THR A 72 -6.11 -14.16 -6.20
CA THR A 72 -5.02 -15.02 -6.61
C THR A 72 -5.39 -16.40 -6.06
N ASP A 73 -6.12 -17.17 -6.87
CA ASP A 73 -6.60 -18.53 -6.59
C ASP A 73 -5.45 -19.56 -6.65
N VAL A 74 -4.34 -19.21 -6.01
CA VAL A 74 -3.41 -20.22 -5.53
C VAL A 74 -3.60 -20.19 -4.03
N PRO A 75 -4.38 -21.11 -3.44
CA PRO A 75 -4.46 -21.22 -2.00
C PRO A 75 -3.05 -21.51 -1.52
N ARG A 76 -2.37 -20.47 -1.02
CA ARG A 76 -1.21 -20.66 -0.17
C ARG A 76 -1.73 -21.53 0.96
N TYR A 77 -1.17 -22.73 1.12
CA TYR A 77 -1.42 -23.52 2.31
C TYR A 77 -1.14 -22.62 3.51
N GLY A 78 -2.19 -22.30 4.25
CA GLY A 78 -2.20 -21.16 5.15
C GLY A 78 -3.25 -21.35 6.21
N TYR A 79 -2.88 -20.98 7.43
CA TYR A 79 -3.77 -20.98 8.58
C TYR A 79 -4.88 -19.93 8.37
N THR A 80 -6.02 -20.38 7.84
CA THR A 80 -7.24 -19.57 7.62
C THR A 80 -8.19 -19.65 8.83
N ASP A 81 -9.26 -18.83 8.82
CA ASP A 81 -10.26 -18.79 9.90
C ASP A 81 -10.93 -20.15 10.17
N ALA A 82 -10.99 -21.03 9.17
CA ALA A 82 -11.45 -22.40 9.31
C ALA A 82 -10.54 -23.27 10.22
N HIS A 83 -9.27 -22.87 10.40
CA HIS A 83 -8.32 -23.51 11.31
C HIS A 83 -8.26 -22.81 12.68
N CYS A 84 -8.85 -21.62 12.80
CA CYS A 84 -8.98 -20.92 14.07
C CYS A 84 -10.03 -21.62 14.94
N ARG A 85 -9.71 -21.81 16.22
CA ARG A 85 -10.66 -22.34 17.21
C ARG A 85 -11.88 -21.43 17.29
N GLN A 86 -13.07 -22.02 17.13
CA GLN A 86 -14.35 -21.31 17.31
C GLN A 86 -14.87 -21.49 18.74
N THR A 87 -14.43 -22.55 19.43
CA THR A 87 -14.78 -22.83 20.84
C THR A 87 -13.56 -23.32 21.64
N PRO A 88 -13.46 -23.00 22.94
CA PRO A 88 -12.32 -23.36 23.79
C PRO A 88 -12.15 -24.87 23.99
N GLU A 89 -13.20 -25.67 23.77
CA GLU A 89 -13.18 -27.13 23.87
C GLU A 89 -12.55 -27.81 22.63
N GLN A 90 -12.38 -27.07 21.52
CA GLN A 90 -11.69 -27.55 20.32
C GLN A 90 -10.16 -27.53 20.54
N THR A 91 -9.67 -28.43 21.39
CA THR A 91 -8.25 -28.64 21.58
C THR A 91 -7.74 -29.58 20.49
N SER A 92 -7.17 -29.02 19.41
CA SER A 92 -6.39 -29.83 18.47
C SER A 92 -5.18 -30.44 19.20
N PRO A 93 -4.76 -31.67 18.88
CA PRO A 93 -3.62 -32.33 19.52
C PRO A 93 -2.27 -31.61 19.30
N SER A 94 -2.26 -30.56 18.47
CA SER A 94 -1.13 -29.68 18.20
C SER A 94 -0.99 -28.51 19.16
N CYS A 95 -1.99 -28.24 19.99
CA CYS A 95 -2.00 -27.08 20.87
C CYS A 95 -1.34 -27.38 22.22
N LEU A 96 -0.84 -26.34 22.87
CA LEU A 96 -0.18 -26.47 24.16
C LEU A 96 -1.21 -26.74 25.27
N THR A 97 -0.95 -27.79 26.04
CA THR A 97 -1.62 -28.03 27.32
C THR A 97 -1.33 -26.87 28.28
N ASP A 98 -2.15 -26.72 29.32
CA ASP A 98 -1.95 -25.65 30.31
C ASP A 98 -0.56 -25.71 30.97
N ALA A 99 -0.05 -26.92 31.21
CA ALA A 99 1.28 -27.14 31.77
C ALA A 99 2.40 -26.76 30.80
N GLU A 100 2.27 -27.10 29.51
CA GLU A 100 3.25 -26.69 28.49
C GLU A 100 3.20 -25.18 28.25
N TRP A 101 2.01 -24.59 28.28
CA TRP A 101 1.85 -23.14 28.17
C TRP A 101 2.53 -22.42 29.34
N GLU A 102 2.41 -22.92 30.56
CA GLU A 102 3.06 -22.31 31.73
C GLU A 102 4.59 -22.25 31.60
N LEU A 103 5.21 -23.24 30.96
CA LEU A 103 6.66 -23.24 30.71
C LEU A 103 7.11 -22.20 29.68
N VAL A 104 6.29 -21.94 28.66
CA VAL A 104 6.64 -20.98 27.58
C VAL A 104 6.02 -19.59 27.80
N ARG A 105 5.21 -19.44 28.86
CA ARG A 105 4.48 -18.21 29.17
C ARG A 105 5.41 -17.04 29.33
N ASP A 106 6.48 -17.17 30.12
CA ASP A 106 7.43 -16.09 30.41
C ASP A 106 8.12 -15.54 29.14
N ILE A 107 8.44 -16.43 28.19
CA ILE A 107 9.07 -16.04 26.90
C ILE A 107 8.05 -15.38 25.98
N SER A 108 6.80 -15.84 26.03
CA SER A 108 5.75 -15.42 25.10
C SER A 108 5.03 -14.16 25.60
N GLU A 109 4.82 -14.05 26.90
CA GLU A 109 4.17 -12.95 27.59
C GLU A 109 5.21 -11.98 28.16
N ASN A 110 5.81 -11.17 27.30
CA ASN A 110 6.50 -9.98 27.80
C ASN A 110 5.45 -8.98 28.34
N GLU A 111 5.49 -8.72 29.65
CA GLU A 111 4.74 -7.64 30.31
C GLU A 111 5.20 -6.25 29.85
N GLY A 112 6.40 -6.14 29.28
CA GLY A 112 7.01 -4.87 28.90
C GLY A 112 7.41 -4.83 27.43
N GLY A 113 6.72 -4.01 26.64
CA GLY A 113 7.18 -3.61 25.32
C GLY A 113 6.27 -2.56 24.73
N ARG A 114 6.75 -1.32 24.59
CA ARG A 114 6.02 -0.21 23.97
C ARG A 114 5.35 -0.65 22.67
N GLY A 115 4.02 -0.52 22.60
CA GLY A 115 3.23 -0.88 21.43
C GLY A 115 1.74 -0.95 21.78
N LEU A 116 0.88 -1.08 20.76
CA LEU A 116 -0.55 -1.34 20.95
C LEU A 116 -0.73 -2.66 21.73
N PRO A 117 -1.70 -2.74 22.65
CA PRO A 117 -2.03 -4.00 23.31
C PRO A 117 -2.34 -5.07 22.26
N PRO A 118 -1.94 -6.34 22.50
CA PRO A 118 -2.14 -7.40 21.54
C PRO A 118 -3.65 -7.59 21.26
N ARG A 119 -4.03 -7.51 19.97
CA ARG A 119 -5.42 -7.69 19.53
C ARG A 119 -5.89 -9.15 19.62
N ILE A 120 -4.94 -10.08 19.71
CA ILE A 120 -5.14 -11.53 19.78
C ILE A 120 -4.32 -12.04 20.96
N SER A 121 -4.88 -12.98 21.74
CA SER A 121 -4.15 -13.61 22.85
C SER A 121 -2.87 -14.27 22.34
N ARG A 122 -1.76 -14.06 23.05
CA ARG A 122 -0.44 -14.61 22.66
C ARG A 122 -0.45 -16.14 22.67
N ARG A 123 -1.22 -16.76 23.59
CA ARG A 123 -1.44 -18.21 23.60
C ARG A 123 -2.05 -18.72 22.30
N VAL A 124 -3.04 -18.01 21.77
CA VAL A 124 -3.70 -18.36 20.51
C VAL A 124 -2.75 -18.26 19.33
N LEU A 125 -1.85 -17.28 19.35
CA LEU A 125 -0.81 -17.13 18.32
C LEU A 125 0.21 -18.26 18.35
N VAL A 126 0.68 -18.65 19.54
CA VAL A 126 1.63 -19.76 19.71
C VAL A 126 0.99 -21.10 19.31
N ASP A 127 -0.26 -21.35 19.71
CA ASP A 127 -1.01 -22.54 19.31
C ASP A 127 -1.14 -22.65 17.78
N ALA A 128 -1.39 -21.52 17.09
CA ALA A 128 -1.44 -21.47 15.63
C ALA A 128 -0.08 -21.80 15.00
N CYS A 129 1.02 -21.26 15.54
CA CYS A 129 2.37 -21.60 15.10
C CYS A 129 2.67 -23.09 15.26
N CYS A 130 2.31 -23.69 16.40
CA CYS A 130 2.50 -25.12 16.65
C CYS A 130 1.66 -25.99 15.71
N TYR A 131 0.43 -25.58 15.40
CA TYR A 131 -0.40 -26.26 14.40
C TYR A 131 0.25 -26.25 13.03
N VAL A 132 0.69 -25.09 12.53
CA VAL A 132 1.31 -24.97 11.20
C VAL A 132 2.57 -25.83 11.10
N VAL A 133 3.45 -25.81 12.11
CA VAL A 133 4.69 -26.61 12.11
C VAL A 133 4.41 -28.12 12.04
N ARG A 134 3.31 -28.59 12.66
CA ARG A 134 2.95 -30.01 12.69
C ARG A 134 2.09 -30.47 11.51
N SER A 135 1.57 -29.54 10.71
CA SER A 135 0.67 -29.85 9.60
C SER A 135 1.33 -29.74 8.22
N VAL A 136 2.67 -29.59 8.17
CA VAL A 136 3.51 -29.66 6.96
C VAL A 136 4.09 -31.06 6.75
#